data_AF-A0A1N6R9Z6-F1
#
_entry.id   AF-A0A1N6R9Z6-F1
#
_cell.length_a   1.000
_cell.length_b   1.000
_cell.length_c   1.000
_cell.angle_alpha   90.00
_cell.angle_beta   90.00
_cell.angle_gamma   90.00
#
_symmetry.space_group_name_H-M   'P 1'
#
loop_
_entity.id
_entity.type
_entity.pdbx_description
1 polymer ?
#
loop_
_entity_poly.entity_id
_entity_poly.type
_entity_poly.pdbx_seq_one_letter_code
_entity_poly.pdbx_strand_id
1 'polypeptide(L)'
;MIDLSPARRRELRAAAHHLNPVVSVAGNGLTPTVLGEIDRSLQAHELIKIKVHGTERTDRDALMQAICAELDAAPVQHIGTILVVWRERREEQAAATPKAATAVNVPGAAKAKSARAFAAAARRTALIKAASDKRRLAEKRTRNLVRKSGPLGNK
;
A
#
# COMPACT_ATOMS: atom_id res chain seq x y z
N MET A 1 25.26 -6.04 -11.04
CA MET A 1 24.31 -5.54 -12.08
C MET A 1 24.30 -6.48 -13.28
N ILE A 2 23.12 -6.92 -13.71
CA ILE A 2 22.96 -7.84 -14.83
C ILE A 2 22.83 -7.05 -16.14
N ASP A 3 23.64 -7.38 -17.14
CA ASP A 3 23.51 -6.80 -18.49
C ASP A 3 22.48 -7.57 -19.32
N LEU A 4 21.57 -6.83 -19.96
CA LEU A 4 20.49 -7.39 -20.76
C LEU A 4 20.72 -7.12 -22.24
N SER A 5 20.72 -8.20 -23.04
CA SER A 5 20.67 -8.14 -24.50
C SER A 5 19.51 -7.25 -24.96
N PRO A 6 19.69 -6.45 -26.04
CA PRO A 6 18.63 -5.60 -26.58
C PRO A 6 17.33 -6.35 -26.92
N ALA A 7 17.43 -7.60 -27.38
CA ALA A 7 16.27 -8.45 -27.66
C ALA A 7 15.50 -8.76 -26.37
N ARG A 8 16.21 -9.26 -25.35
CA ARG A 8 15.63 -9.57 -24.04
C ARG A 8 15.02 -8.35 -23.37
N ARG A 9 15.66 -7.19 -23.48
CA ARG A 9 15.14 -5.93 -22.94
C ARG A 9 13.81 -5.55 -23.59
N ARG A 10 13.62 -5.76 -24.89
CA ARG A 10 12.36 -5.49 -25.59
C ARG A 10 11.24 -6.42 -25.12
N GLU A 11 11.53 -7.71 -24.95
CA GLU A 11 10.58 -8.69 -24.40
C GLU A 11 10.12 -8.29 -23.00
N LEU A 12 11.06 -7.96 -22.11
CA LEU A 12 10.75 -7.55 -20.73
C LEU A 12 9.95 -6.25 -20.67
N ARG A 13 10.17 -5.31 -21.60
CA ARG A 13 9.34 -4.09 -21.69
C ARG A 13 7.91 -4.41 -22.08
N ALA A 14 7.71 -5.30 -23.05
CA ALA A 14 6.37 -5.73 -23.46
C ALA A 14 5.66 -6.44 -22.30
N ALA A 15 6.34 -7.36 -21.63
CA ALA A 15 5.82 -8.05 -20.44
C ALA A 15 5.50 -7.06 -19.31
N ALA A 16 6.36 -6.07 -19.08
CA ALA A 16 6.16 -5.07 -18.04
C ALA A 16 4.91 -4.24 -18.31
N HIS A 17 4.58 -3.87 -19.55
CA HIS A 17 3.48 -2.94 -19.84
C HIS A 17 2.17 -3.30 -19.12
N HIS A 18 1.83 -4.58 -19.04
CA HIS A 18 0.60 -5.09 -18.40
C HIS A 18 0.65 -5.20 -16.87
N LEU A 19 1.83 -5.08 -16.26
CA LEU A 19 1.99 -5.22 -14.82
C LEU A 19 1.56 -3.94 -14.09
N ASN A 20 1.05 -4.12 -12.87
CA ASN A 20 0.83 -3.01 -11.94
C ASN A 20 2.09 -2.81 -11.07
N PRO A 21 2.37 -1.58 -10.60
CA PRO A 21 3.44 -1.35 -9.63
C PRO A 21 3.17 -2.13 -8.34
N VAL A 22 4.15 -2.93 -7.93
CA VAL A 22 4.07 -3.76 -6.72
C VAL A 22 4.66 -3.05 -5.50
N VAL A 23 5.67 -2.22 -5.71
CA VAL A 23 6.32 -1.42 -4.66
C VAL A 23 6.19 0.06 -5.00
N SER A 24 5.94 0.87 -3.98
CA SER A 24 5.92 2.33 -4.10
C SER A 24 6.90 2.96 -3.10
N VAL A 25 7.73 3.89 -3.58
CA VAL A 25 8.70 4.66 -2.78
C VAL A 25 8.18 6.08 -2.65
N ALA A 26 8.01 6.55 -1.42
CA ALA A 26 7.52 7.90 -1.13
C ALA A 26 8.14 8.46 0.16
N GLY A 27 8.28 9.79 0.23
CA GLY A 27 8.73 10.51 1.42
C GLY A 27 10.22 10.30 1.71
N ASN A 28 10.57 9.23 2.42
CA ASN A 28 11.92 8.98 2.96
C ASN A 28 12.89 8.34 1.95
N GLY A 29 12.50 8.19 0.69
CA GLY A 29 13.34 7.59 -0.35
C GLY A 29 13.61 6.09 -0.16
N LEU A 30 14.78 5.63 -0.61
CA LEU A 30 15.19 4.23 -0.54
C LEU A 30 15.64 3.88 0.89
N THR A 31 14.75 3.25 1.66
CA THR A 31 15.07 2.74 3.00
C THR A 31 15.39 1.25 2.94
N PRO A 32 16.11 0.69 3.94
CA PRO A 32 16.40 -0.75 4.00
C PRO A 32 15.13 -1.62 3.98
N THR A 33 14.04 -1.14 4.59
CA THR A 33 12.74 -1.82 4.58
C THR A 33 12.19 -1.95 3.15
N VAL A 34 12.22 -0.85 2.40
CA VAL A 34 11.78 -0.82 1.00
C VAL A 34 12.69 -1.70 0.14
N LEU A 35 14.00 -1.67 0.37
CA LEU A 35 14.95 -2.51 -0.34
C LEU A 35 14.68 -4.01 -0.11
N GLY A 36 14.37 -4.41 1.12
CA GLY A 36 13.95 -5.78 1.43
C GLY A 36 12.60 -6.17 0.82
N GLU A 37 11.66 -5.24 0.66
CA GLU A 37 10.40 -5.48 -0.08
C GLU A 37 10.62 -5.66 -1.58
N ILE A 38 11.52 -4.86 -2.17
CA ILE A 38 11.92 -4.97 -3.57
C ILE A 38 12.56 -6.34 -3.81
N ASP A 39 13.48 -6.78 -2.95
CA ASP A 39 14.12 -8.11 -3.07
C ASP A 39 13.10 -9.25 -3.02
N ARG A 40 12.18 -9.23 -2.05
CA ARG A 40 11.09 -10.23 -1.96
C ARG A 40 10.21 -10.23 -3.20
N SER A 41 9.89 -9.05 -3.73
CA SER A 41 9.07 -8.92 -4.94
C SER A 41 9.79 -9.43 -6.17
N LEU A 42 11.11 -9.18 -6.28
CA LEU A 42 11.96 -9.73 -7.34
C LEU A 42 12.05 -11.25 -7.26
N GLN A 43 12.14 -11.86 -6.07
CA GLN A 43 12.10 -13.32 -5.94
C GLN A 43 10.80 -13.92 -6.46
N ALA A 44 9.66 -13.28 -6.15
CA ALA A 44 8.35 -13.82 -6.47
C ALA A 44 7.97 -13.66 -7.95
N HIS A 45 8.28 -12.49 -8.52
CA HIS A 45 7.76 -12.07 -9.82
C HIS A 45 8.82 -11.94 -10.91
N GLU A 46 10.11 -11.92 -10.55
CA GLU A 46 11.27 -11.75 -11.45
C GLU A 46 11.32 -10.38 -12.16
N LEU A 47 10.19 -9.88 -12.64
CA LEU A 47 9.98 -8.57 -13.27
C LEU A 47 9.01 -7.74 -12.44
N ILE A 48 9.44 -6.56 -11.99
CA ILE A 48 8.60 -5.68 -11.17
C ILE A 48 8.60 -4.24 -11.68
N LYS A 49 7.48 -3.56 -11.39
CA LYS A 49 7.34 -2.11 -11.52
C LYS A 49 7.40 -1.47 -10.14
N ILE A 50 8.25 -0.46 -10.00
CA ILE A 50 8.42 0.34 -8.79
C ILE A 50 7.95 1.76 -9.09
N LYS A 51 7.04 2.28 -8.27
CA LYS A 51 6.53 3.66 -8.40
C LYS A 51 7.27 4.58 -7.44
N VAL A 52 7.92 5.61 -7.96
CA VAL A 52 8.66 6.59 -7.14
C VAL A 52 7.91 7.93 -7.14
N HIS A 53 7.61 8.44 -5.94
CA HIS A 53 6.89 9.68 -5.73
C HIS A 53 7.82 10.82 -5.28
N GLY A 54 7.64 12.01 -5.85
CA GLY A 54 8.25 13.25 -5.34
C GLY A 54 9.75 13.40 -5.58
N THR A 55 10.34 12.62 -6.47
CA THR A 55 11.78 12.63 -6.78
C THR A 55 12.02 13.13 -8.20
N GLU A 56 13.05 13.95 -8.43
CA GLU A 56 13.42 14.48 -9.74
C GLU A 56 13.93 13.39 -10.70
N ARG A 57 13.99 13.70 -12.01
CA ARG A 57 14.39 12.69 -13.02
C ARG A 57 15.76 12.10 -12.75
N THR A 58 16.75 12.94 -12.47
CA THR A 58 18.14 12.55 -12.24
C THR A 58 18.28 11.67 -11.00
N ASP A 59 17.57 12.01 -9.93
CA ASP A 59 17.59 11.26 -8.68
C ASP A 59 16.90 9.90 -8.82
N ARG A 60 15.88 9.78 -9.67
CA ARG A 60 15.25 8.47 -9.97
C ARG A 60 16.18 7.55 -10.75
N ASP A 61 16.96 8.09 -11.67
CA ASP A 61 17.98 7.31 -12.38
C ASP A 61 19.05 6.82 -11.40
N ALA A 62 19.51 7.68 -10.48
CA ALA A 62 20.42 7.29 -9.41
C ALA A 62 19.82 6.22 -8.48
N LEU A 63 18.54 6.35 -8.10
CA LEU A 63 17.82 5.34 -7.32
C LEU A 63 17.73 4.00 -8.04
N MET A 64 17.44 4.01 -9.34
CA MET A 64 17.39 2.79 -10.14
C MET A 64 18.75 2.10 -10.16
N GLN A 65 19.83 2.87 -10.35
CA GLN A 65 21.20 2.34 -10.32
C GLN A 65 21.55 1.75 -8.96
N ALA A 66 21.23 2.46 -7.86
CA ALA A 66 21.46 1.98 -6.50
C ALA A 66 20.72 0.67 -6.23
N ILE A 67 19.44 0.57 -6.59
CA ILE A 67 18.66 -0.68 -6.45
C ILE A 67 19.29 -1.81 -7.26
N CYS A 68 19.72 -1.55 -8.49
CA CYS A 68 20.34 -2.57 -9.35
C CYS A 68 21.71 -3.02 -8.85
N ALA A 69 22.46 -2.12 -8.18
CA ALA A 69 23.74 -2.43 -7.57
C ALA A 69 23.59 -3.29 -6.31
N GLU A 70 22.65 -2.94 -5.43
CA GLU A 70 22.42 -3.63 -4.16
C GLU A 70 21.76 -5.02 -4.32
N LEU A 71 20.85 -5.15 -5.28
CA LEU A 71 20.03 -6.37 -5.45
C LEU A 71 20.48 -7.26 -6.62
N ASP A 72 21.61 -6.91 -7.27
CA ASP A 72 22.09 -7.53 -8.50
C ASP A 72 20.99 -7.71 -9.56
N ALA A 73 20.25 -6.62 -9.78
CA ALA A 73 19.16 -6.60 -10.76
C ALA A 73 19.58 -5.88 -12.05
N ALA A 74 18.76 -6.03 -13.08
CA ALA A 74 18.90 -5.38 -14.38
C ALA A 74 17.90 -4.23 -14.55
N PRO A 75 18.36 -3.02 -14.96
CA PRO A 75 17.47 -1.94 -15.34
C PRO A 75 16.88 -2.20 -16.74
N VAL A 76 15.55 -2.30 -16.85
CA VAL A 76 14.87 -2.57 -18.12
C VAL A 76 14.42 -1.28 -18.81
N GLN A 77 13.73 -0.43 -18.04
CA GLN A 77 13.14 0.82 -18.53
C GLN A 77 12.81 1.78 -17.39
N HIS A 78 12.95 3.07 -17.68
CA HIS A 78 12.43 4.17 -16.86
C HIS A 78 11.32 4.90 -17.59
N ILE A 79 10.16 5.05 -16.95
CA ILE A 79 8.97 5.72 -17.50
C ILE A 79 8.45 6.73 -16.48
N GLY A 80 8.93 7.97 -16.54
CA GLY A 80 8.46 9.04 -15.66
C GLY A 80 8.69 8.71 -14.19
N THR A 81 7.63 8.36 -13.46
CA THR A 81 7.67 7.94 -12.04
C THR A 81 7.78 6.43 -11.85
N ILE A 82 7.71 5.63 -12.91
CA ILE A 82 7.78 4.17 -12.85
C ILE A 82 9.17 3.68 -13.29
N LEU A 83 9.75 2.81 -12.48
CA LEU A 83 10.99 2.09 -12.75
C LEU A 83 10.67 0.62 -13.00
N VAL A 84 11.24 0.04 -14.06
CA VAL A 84 11.09 -1.37 -14.41
C VAL A 84 12.42 -2.07 -14.18
N VAL A 85 12.41 -3.04 -13.27
CA VAL A 85 13.59 -3.78 -12.84
C VAL A 85 13.34 -5.27 -12.97
N TRP A 86 14.34 -6.02 -13.43
CA TRP A 86 14.27 -7.46 -13.62
C TRP A 86 15.43 -8.18 -12.95
N ARG A 87 15.18 -9.37 -12.41
CA ARG A 87 16.19 -10.28 -11.89
C ARG A 87 15.74 -11.73 -12.07
N GLU A 88 16.69 -12.61 -12.36
CA GLU A 88 16.44 -14.05 -12.41
C GLU A 88 16.20 -14.63 -11.00
N ARG A 89 15.25 -15.56 -10.89
CA ARG A 89 14.90 -16.21 -9.63
C ARG A 89 16.04 -17.10 -9.14
N ARG A 90 16.38 -17.00 -7.86
CA ARG A 90 17.31 -17.94 -7.21
C ARG A 90 16.56 -19.27 -6.95
N GLU A 91 17.08 -20.38 -7.47
CA GLU A 91 16.47 -21.72 -7.38
C GLU A 91 16.22 -22.24 -5.96
N GLU A 92 16.81 -21.62 -4.93
CA GLU A 92 16.68 -22.04 -3.53
C GLU A 92 15.23 -22.01 -2.99
N GLN A 93 14.29 -21.39 -3.71
CA GLN A 93 12.84 -21.41 -3.38
C GLN A 93 11.97 -22.13 -4.44
N ALA A 94 12.56 -22.81 -5.43
CA ALA A 94 11.84 -23.53 -6.49
C ALA A 94 11.02 -24.74 -5.99
N ALA A 95 11.22 -25.18 -4.74
CA ALA A 95 10.47 -26.29 -4.15
C ALA A 95 9.03 -25.94 -3.72
N ALA A 96 8.62 -24.67 -3.75
CA ALA A 96 7.27 -24.26 -3.40
C ALA A 96 6.50 -23.72 -4.62
N THR A 97 5.96 -24.67 -5.37
CA THR A 97 4.85 -24.58 -6.36
C THR A 97 5.22 -24.44 -7.84
N PRO A 98 4.86 -25.44 -8.67
CA PRO A 98 4.80 -25.29 -10.12
C PRO A 98 3.47 -24.64 -10.47
N LYS A 99 3.45 -23.57 -11.29
CA LYS A 99 2.31 -23.36 -12.18
C LYS A 99 2.65 -22.51 -13.40
N ALA A 100 2.95 -23.22 -14.49
CA ALA A 100 2.72 -22.74 -15.83
C ALA A 100 1.21 -22.84 -16.18
N ALA A 101 0.76 -21.92 -17.04
CA ALA A 101 -0.40 -22.00 -17.95
C ALA A 101 -1.84 -22.07 -17.38
N THR A 102 -2.56 -20.96 -17.59
CA THR A 102 -3.88 -20.82 -18.27
C THR A 102 -5.13 -21.59 -17.81
N ALA A 103 -6.23 -20.81 -17.71
CA ALA A 103 -7.66 -21.15 -17.67
C ALA A 103 -8.26 -21.75 -16.39
N VAL A 104 -8.99 -20.91 -15.63
CA VAL A 104 -10.21 -21.35 -14.92
C VAL A 104 -11.25 -20.23 -14.99
N ASN A 105 -12.37 -20.51 -15.67
CA ASN A 105 -13.64 -19.79 -15.53
C ASN A 105 -14.20 -20.10 -14.13
N VAL A 106 -14.54 -19.08 -13.34
CA VAL A 106 -15.24 -19.28 -12.06
C VAL A 106 -16.44 -18.33 -12.00
N PRO A 107 -17.69 -18.83 -12.04
CA PRO A 107 -18.83 -18.05 -11.62
C PRO A 107 -18.92 -18.09 -10.09
N GLY A 108 -19.07 -16.92 -9.45
CA GLY A 108 -19.67 -16.83 -8.11
C GLY A 108 -18.77 -16.37 -6.96
N ALA A 109 -19.08 -15.15 -6.51
CA ALA A 109 -19.26 -14.73 -5.12
C ALA A 109 -18.06 -14.54 -4.16
N ALA A 110 -18.02 -13.29 -3.65
CA ALA A 110 -17.51 -12.81 -2.35
C ALA A 110 -15.97 -12.76 -2.18
N LYS A 111 -15.34 -11.66 -1.75
CA LYS A 111 -15.79 -10.50 -0.99
C LYS A 111 -14.74 -9.39 -1.16
N ALA A 112 -15.15 -8.27 -1.76
CA ALA A 112 -14.36 -7.05 -1.77
C ALA A 112 -14.16 -6.52 -0.33
N LYS A 113 -12.91 -6.37 0.13
CA LYS A 113 -12.59 -5.43 1.21
C LYS A 113 -12.22 -4.09 0.58
N SER A 114 -13.22 -3.49 -0.05
CA SER A 114 -13.19 -2.14 -0.60
C SER A 114 -13.10 -1.10 0.52
N ALA A 115 -12.73 0.12 0.16
CA ALA A 115 -12.59 1.34 0.97
C ALA A 115 -13.75 1.67 1.95
N ARG A 116 -14.81 0.87 1.99
CA ARG A 116 -15.96 0.97 2.90
C ARG A 116 -15.64 0.52 4.34
N ALA A 117 -14.56 -0.26 4.55
CA ALA A 117 -14.18 -0.74 5.89
C ALA A 117 -13.60 0.37 6.80
N PHE A 118 -12.82 1.30 6.24
CA PHE A 118 -12.26 2.43 7.01
C PHE A 118 -13.31 3.49 7.36
N ALA A 119 -14.32 3.70 6.51
CA ALA A 119 -15.40 4.67 6.76
C ALA A 119 -16.38 4.24 7.87
N ALA A 120 -16.48 2.93 8.16
CA ALA A 120 -17.41 2.41 9.17
C ALA A 120 -16.89 2.54 10.61
N ALA A 121 -15.57 2.52 10.81
CA ALA A 121 -14.95 2.65 12.14
C ALA A 121 -15.11 4.07 12.71
N ALA A 122 -15.01 5.11 11.88
CA ALA A 122 -15.17 6.50 12.30
C ALA A 122 -16.61 6.85 12.72
N ARG A 123 -17.62 6.27 12.07
CA ARG A 123 -19.04 6.56 12.35
C ARG A 123 -19.52 5.96 13.68
N ARG A 124 -18.99 4.80 14.10
CA ARG A 124 -19.35 4.17 15.38
C ARG A 124 -18.86 4.98 16.59
N THR A 125 -17.62 5.47 16.52
CA THR A 125 -17.05 6.28 17.61
C THR A 125 -17.76 7.62 17.78
N ALA A 126 -18.18 8.26 16.68
CA ALA A 126 -18.92 9.52 16.71
C ALA A 126 -20.31 9.39 17.38
N LEU A 127 -21.03 8.29 17.12
CA LEU A 127 -22.35 8.05 17.72
C LEU A 127 -22.28 7.76 19.23
N ILE A 128 -21.26 7.04 19.68
CA ILE A 128 -21.05 6.76 21.12
C ILE A 128 -20.73 8.07 21.87
N LYS A 129 -19.89 8.95 21.29
CA LYS A 129 -19.60 10.27 21.86
C LYS A 129 -20.86 11.14 21.94
N ALA A 130 -21.64 11.22 20.87
CA ALA A 130 -22.88 12.01 20.84
C ALA A 130 -23.95 11.53 21.86
N ALA A 131 -24.02 10.23 22.13
CA ALA A 131 -24.91 9.68 23.16
C ALA A 131 -24.47 10.06 24.59
N SER A 132 -23.16 10.09 24.85
CA SER A 132 -22.61 10.50 26.15
C SER A 132 -22.82 12.00 26.43
N ASP A 133 -22.66 12.86 25.42
CA ASP A 133 -22.91 14.31 25.56
C ASP A 133 -24.38 14.63 25.78
N LYS A 134 -25.32 13.92 25.12
CA LYS A 134 -26.76 14.08 25.39
C LYS A 134 -27.13 13.70 26.83
N ARG A 135 -26.56 12.62 27.38
CA ARG A 135 -26.78 12.24 28.78
C ARG A 135 -26.23 13.30 29.73
N ARG A 136 -25.02 13.80 29.49
CA ARG A 136 -24.38 14.84 30.32
C ARG A 136 -25.13 16.18 30.30
N LEU A 137 -25.72 16.55 29.17
CA LEU A 137 -26.52 17.77 29.05
C LEU A 137 -27.88 17.63 29.76
N ALA A 138 -28.53 16.47 29.68
CA ALA A 138 -29.77 16.19 30.41
C ALA A 138 -29.55 16.24 31.93
N GLU A 139 -28.44 15.68 32.41
CA GLU A 139 -28.08 15.64 33.83
C GLU A 139 -27.67 17.02 34.41
N LYS A 140 -27.16 17.91 33.56
CA LYS A 140 -26.94 19.32 33.94
C LYS A 140 -28.26 20.10 33.99
N ARG A 141 -29.21 19.80 33.09
CA ARG A 141 -30.54 20.43 33.06
C ARG A 141 -31.38 20.08 34.29
N THR A 142 -31.37 18.83 34.74
CA THR A 142 -32.11 18.40 35.93
C THR A 142 -31.53 19.01 37.21
N ARG A 143 -30.19 19.07 37.34
CA ARG A 143 -29.52 19.75 38.46
C ARG A 143 -29.80 21.25 38.53
N ASN A 144 -29.91 21.93 37.38
CA ASN A 144 -30.20 23.36 37.36
C ASN A 144 -31.68 23.65 37.70
N LEU A 145 -32.60 22.71 37.43
CA LEU A 145 -34.01 22.82 37.80
C LEU A 145 -34.20 22.70 39.32
N VAL A 146 -33.55 21.72 39.96
CA VAL A 146 -33.63 21.47 41.41
C VAL A 146 -33.05 22.64 42.23
N ARG A 147 -32.01 23.31 41.73
CA ARG A 147 -31.47 24.52 42.37
C ARG A 147 -32.39 25.75 42.27
N LYS A 148 -33.26 25.81 41.25
CA LYS A 148 -34.20 26.92 41.05
C LYS A 148 -35.47 26.77 41.91
N SER A 149 -35.73 25.58 42.45
CA SER A 149 -36.82 25.26 43.38
C SER A 149 -36.31 25.10 44.81
N GLY A 150 -35.63 26.12 45.34
CA GLY A 150 -35.38 26.26 46.78
C GLY A 150 -36.65 26.74 47.53
N PRO A 151 -36.78 26.49 48.84
CA PRO A 151 -38.06 26.41 49.54
C PRO A 151 -38.73 27.78 49.74
N LEU A 152 -40.01 27.87 49.37
CA LEU A 152 -40.91 28.92 49.85
C LEU A 152 -41.28 28.61 51.32
N GLY A 153 -41.14 29.64 52.16
CA GLY A 153 -41.09 29.54 53.60
C GLY A 153 -42.38 29.07 54.28
N ASN A 154 -42.17 28.50 55.47
CA ASN A 154 -43.18 28.21 56.46
C ASN A 154 -43.54 29.50 57.22
N LYS A 155 -44.78 29.98 57.09
CA LYS A 155 -45.47 30.87 58.03
C LYS A 155 -46.96 30.55 58.00
#